data_AF-A0A2S6QSD4-F1
#
_entry.id   AF-A0A2S6QSD4-F1
#
_cell.length_a   1.000
_cell.length_b   1.000
_cell.length_c   1.000
_cell.angle_alpha   90.00
_cell.angle_beta   90.00
_cell.angle_gamma   90.00
#
_symmetry.space_group_name_H-M   'P 1'
#
loop_
_entity.id
_entity.type
_entity.pdbx_description
1 polymer ?
#
loop_
_entity_poly.entity_id
_entity_poly.type
_entity_poly.pdbx_seq_one_letter_code
_entity_poly.pdbx_strand_id
1 'polypeptide(L)'
;MRNAVAILIYLVAVFIGAAIVAPLVWKAVFSDAPIFGFLNFLESHDDYHRYFNRCLLLLALLGLGMLARFTGIDSWKEIGWEMPKKHWRKLGGGLLLGFASSIAIALIPILLGAREWKPPQSLTEWTTLLLGAVPTAIVVALIEETLFRGFLFG
;
A
#
# COMPACT_ATOMS: atom_id res chain seq x y z
N MET A 1 26.52 -1.21 -1.44
CA MET A 1 26.21 -0.50 -2.70
C MET A 1 25.44 -1.34 -3.72
N ARG A 2 25.73 -2.65 -3.89
CA ARG A 2 25.03 -3.53 -4.86
C ARG A 2 23.51 -3.58 -4.68
N ASN A 3 23.01 -3.62 -3.44
CA ASN A 3 21.56 -3.67 -3.15
C ASN A 3 20.87 -2.35 -3.54
N ALA A 4 21.51 -1.20 -3.32
CA ALA A 4 20.95 0.11 -3.65
C ALA A 4 20.75 0.29 -5.17
N VAL A 5 21.68 -0.21 -5.98
CA VAL A 5 21.54 -0.17 -7.45
C VAL A 5 20.39 -1.08 -7.91
N ALA A 6 20.26 -2.28 -7.34
CA ALA A 6 19.14 -3.18 -7.64
C ALA A 6 17.79 -2.56 -7.27
N ILE A 7 17.71 -1.90 -6.10
CA ILE A 7 16.50 -1.18 -5.66
C ILE A 7 16.20 0.00 -6.59
N LEU A 8 17.21 0.76 -7.01
CA LEU A 8 17.03 1.87 -7.95
C LEU A 8 16.50 1.37 -9.30
N ILE A 9 17.09 0.29 -9.84
CA ILE A 9 16.64 -0.35 -11.09
C ILE A 9 15.19 -0.83 -10.93
N TYR A 10 14.86 -1.45 -9.81
CA TYR A 10 13.50 -1.88 -9.50
C TYR A 10 12.52 -0.69 -9.47
N LEU A 11 12.84 0.40 -8.76
CA LEU A 11 11.98 1.59 -8.70
C LEU A 11 11.76 2.21 -10.08
N VAL A 12 12.82 2.34 -10.87
CA VAL A 12 12.75 2.86 -12.24
C VAL A 12 11.91 1.93 -13.13
N ALA A 13 12.12 0.62 -13.05
CA ALA A 13 11.37 -0.36 -13.83
C ALA A 13 9.87 -0.36 -13.48
N VAL A 14 9.53 -0.29 -12.19
CA VAL A 14 8.14 -0.17 -11.72
C VAL A 14 7.51 1.12 -12.22
N PHE A 15 8.20 2.25 -12.11
CA PHE A 15 7.69 3.55 -12.53
C PHE A 15 7.45 3.60 -14.04
N ILE A 16 8.44 3.19 -14.84
CA ILE A 16 8.33 3.15 -16.31
C ILE A 16 7.26 2.14 -16.72
N GLY A 17 7.23 0.95 -16.12
CA GLY A 17 6.21 -0.05 -16.36
C GLY A 17 4.80 0.50 -16.09
N ALA A 18 4.62 1.22 -14.98
CA ALA A 18 3.34 1.83 -14.65
C ALA A 18 2.94 2.91 -15.66
N ALA A 19 3.90 3.73 -16.10
CA ALA A 19 3.67 4.76 -17.12
C ALA A 19 3.24 4.17 -18.48
N ILE A 20 3.70 2.96 -18.82
CA ILE A 20 3.31 2.25 -20.04
C ILE A 20 1.97 1.53 -19.87
N VAL A 21 1.75 0.87 -18.73
CA VAL A 21 0.55 0.05 -18.48
C VAL A 21 -0.69 0.91 -18.19
N ALA A 22 -0.55 2.00 -17.43
CA ALA A 22 -1.66 2.88 -17.06
C ALA A 22 -2.49 3.40 -18.25
N PRO A 23 -1.91 3.93 -19.35
CA PRO A 23 -2.71 4.38 -20.49
C PRO A 23 -3.39 3.22 -21.24
N LEU A 24 -2.82 2.02 -21.23
CA LEU A 24 -3.44 0.83 -21.81
C LEU A 24 -4.65 0.38 -21.00
N VAL A 25 -4.51 0.35 -19.66
CA VAL A 25 -5.60 0.01 -18.74
C VAL A 25 -6.72 1.05 -18.82
N TRP A 26 -6.38 2.33 -18.87
CA TRP A 26 -7.37 3.40 -19.02
C TRP A 26 -8.17 3.22 -20.32
N LYS A 27 -7.50 3.04 -21.47
CA LYS A 27 -8.18 2.75 -22.73
C LYS A 27 -9.04 1.49 -22.69
N ALA A 28 -8.60 0.44 -22.00
CA ALA A 28 -9.35 -0.80 -21.87
C ALA A 28 -10.64 -0.63 -21.03
N VAL A 29 -10.59 0.17 -19.97
CA VAL A 29 -11.75 0.45 -19.10
C VAL A 29 -12.81 1.27 -19.83
N PHE A 30 -12.41 2.22 -20.65
CA PHE A 30 -13.31 3.10 -21.42
C PHE A 30 -13.60 2.58 -22.84
N SER A 31 -13.24 1.34 -23.15
CA SER A 31 -13.54 0.71 -24.44
C SER A 31 -14.85 -0.07 -24.37
N ASP A 32 -15.70 0.04 -25.39
CA ASP A 32 -16.96 -0.73 -25.52
C ASP A 32 -16.75 -2.24 -25.81
N ALA A 33 -15.54 -2.76 -25.56
CA ALA A 33 -15.21 -4.14 -25.87
C ALA A 33 -15.74 -5.08 -24.77
N PRO A 34 -16.58 -6.08 -25.09
CA PRO A 34 -17.21 -6.97 -24.10
C PRO A 34 -16.21 -7.72 -23.20
N ILE A 35 -14.99 -7.95 -23.71
CA ILE A 35 -13.91 -8.66 -23.01
C ILE A 35 -13.43 -7.88 -21.78
N PHE A 36 -13.56 -6.54 -21.79
CA PHE A 36 -13.14 -5.68 -20.69
C PHE A 36 -14.29 -5.26 -19.77
N GLY A 37 -15.50 -5.78 -19.95
CA GLY A 37 -16.67 -5.41 -19.13
C GLY A 37 -16.51 -5.65 -17.62
N PHE A 38 -15.59 -6.54 -17.21
CA PHE A 38 -15.24 -6.73 -15.79
C PHE A 38 -14.52 -5.52 -15.17
N LEU A 39 -14.00 -4.59 -15.98
CA LEU A 39 -13.32 -3.37 -15.56
C LEU A 39 -14.29 -2.19 -15.39
N ASN A 40 -15.57 -2.31 -15.78
CA ASN A 40 -16.55 -1.22 -15.70
C ASN A 40 -16.77 -0.69 -14.27
N PHE A 41 -16.48 -1.49 -13.23
CA PHE A 41 -16.53 -0.99 -11.84
C PHE A 41 -15.52 0.16 -11.58
N LEU A 42 -14.47 0.24 -12.40
CA LEU A 42 -13.42 1.27 -12.32
C LEU A 42 -13.85 2.59 -12.97
N GLU A 43 -14.77 2.55 -13.94
CA GLU A 43 -15.26 3.70 -14.72
C GLU A 43 -15.84 4.83 -13.83
N SER A 44 -16.36 4.47 -12.66
CA SER A 44 -16.83 5.41 -11.63
C SER A 44 -15.77 6.41 -11.13
N HIS A 45 -14.49 6.22 -11.49
CA HIS A 45 -13.38 7.07 -11.09
C HIS A 45 -12.66 7.63 -12.32
N ASP A 46 -13.11 8.78 -12.82
CA ASP A 46 -12.61 9.44 -14.05
C ASP A 46 -11.17 10.01 -13.93
N ASP A 47 -10.55 9.92 -12.75
CA ASP A 47 -9.21 10.45 -12.52
C ASP A 47 -8.12 9.49 -13.07
N TYR A 48 -7.50 9.85 -14.19
CA TYR A 48 -6.35 9.12 -14.76
C TYR A 48 -5.24 8.84 -13.72
N HIS A 49 -4.97 9.78 -12.82
CA HIS A 49 -3.97 9.64 -11.76
C HIS A 49 -4.22 8.41 -10.87
N ARG A 50 -5.48 8.04 -10.64
CA ARG A 50 -5.85 6.88 -9.82
C ARG A 50 -5.50 5.57 -10.52
N TYR A 51 -5.64 5.49 -11.85
CA TYR A 51 -5.21 4.34 -12.63
C TYR A 51 -3.69 4.20 -12.62
N PHE A 52 -2.96 5.30 -12.81
CA PHE A 52 -1.49 5.29 -12.71
C PHE A 52 -1.02 4.78 -11.35
N ASN A 53 -1.56 5.29 -10.25
CA ASN A 53 -1.17 4.84 -8.91
C ASN A 53 -1.48 3.36 -8.68
N ARG A 54 -2.62 2.85 -9.17
CA ARG A 54 -2.96 1.42 -9.05
C ARG A 54 -2.01 0.55 -9.86
N CYS A 55 -1.69 0.92 -11.10
CA CYS A 55 -0.71 0.21 -11.91
C CYS A 55 0.68 0.23 -11.27
N LEU A 56 1.09 1.36 -10.70
CA LEU A 56 2.35 1.51 -9.99
C LEU A 56 2.42 0.59 -8.77
N LEU A 57 1.37 0.57 -7.94
CA LEU A 57 1.31 -0.31 -6.76
C LEU A 57 1.29 -1.79 -7.14
N LEU A 58 0.52 -2.17 -8.17
CA LEU A 58 0.48 -3.55 -8.64
C LEU A 58 1.83 -4.00 -9.19
N LEU A 59 2.49 -3.18 -10.01
CA LEU A 59 3.81 -3.50 -10.54
C LEU A 59 4.87 -3.50 -9.44
N ALA A 60 4.77 -2.64 -8.44
CA ALA A 60 5.64 -2.69 -7.26
C ALA A 60 5.48 -4.04 -6.54
N LEU A 61 4.25 -4.45 -6.24
CA LEU A 61 3.96 -5.73 -5.59
C LEU A 61 4.49 -6.93 -6.38
N LEU A 62 4.25 -6.95 -7.71
CA LEU A 62 4.75 -8.02 -8.58
C LEU A 62 6.28 -8.01 -8.67
N GLY A 63 6.87 -6.83 -8.81
CA GLY A 63 8.32 -6.68 -8.89
C GLY A 63 9.03 -7.02 -7.59
N LEU A 64 8.39 -6.82 -6.42
CA LEU A 64 8.87 -7.32 -5.12
C LEU A 64 8.95 -8.84 -5.09
N GLY A 65 7.91 -9.53 -5.56
CA GLY A 65 7.93 -10.99 -5.67
C GLY A 65 9.00 -11.51 -6.64
N MET A 66 9.20 -10.79 -7.75
CA MET A 66 10.24 -11.10 -8.72
C MET A 66 11.65 -10.86 -8.13
N LEU A 67 11.85 -9.75 -7.42
CA LEU A 67 13.09 -9.43 -6.72
C LEU A 67 13.42 -10.49 -5.66
N ALA A 68 12.44 -10.90 -4.85
CA ALA A 68 12.56 -11.98 -3.86
C ALA A 68 13.10 -13.28 -4.48
N ARG A 69 12.58 -13.62 -5.66
CA ARG A 69 12.96 -14.82 -6.41
C ARG A 69 14.37 -14.72 -7.00
N PHE A 70 14.80 -13.53 -7.42
CA PHE A 70 16.15 -13.32 -7.95
C PHE A 70 17.22 -13.17 -6.88
N THR A 71 16.86 -12.70 -5.68
CA THR A 71 17.81 -12.57 -4.56
C THR A 71 18.08 -13.89 -3.83
N GLY A 72 17.42 -14.99 -4.23
CA GLY A 72 17.69 -16.33 -3.67
C GLY A 72 17.32 -16.47 -2.20
N ILE A 73 16.30 -15.73 -1.75
CA ILE A 73 15.76 -15.88 -0.40
C ILE A 73 15.02 -17.22 -0.34
N ASP A 74 15.70 -18.24 0.16
CA ASP A 74 15.21 -19.63 0.16
C ASP A 74 14.32 -19.94 1.36
N SER A 75 14.27 -19.07 2.38
CA SER A 75 13.34 -19.26 3.50
C SER A 75 12.78 -17.97 4.10
N TRP A 76 11.53 -18.06 4.58
CA TRP A 76 10.83 -17.01 5.34
C TRP A 76 11.56 -16.60 6.64
N LYS A 77 12.48 -17.43 7.15
CA LYS A 77 13.34 -17.10 8.29
C LYS A 77 14.43 -16.09 7.94
N GLU A 78 14.90 -16.08 6.69
CA GLU A 78 15.93 -15.13 6.22
C GLU A 78 15.36 -13.72 5.99
N ILE A 79 14.04 -13.61 5.79
CA ILE A 79 13.31 -12.34 5.68
C ILE A 79 13.21 -11.61 7.04
N GLY A 80 13.66 -12.24 8.14
CA GLY A 80 13.65 -11.63 9.47
C GLY A 80 12.27 -11.67 10.15
N TRP A 81 11.37 -12.54 9.70
CA TRP A 81 10.10 -12.80 10.39
C TRP A 81 10.34 -13.56 11.69
N GLU A 82 10.30 -12.84 12.81
CA GLU A 82 10.42 -13.42 14.15
C GLU A 82 9.03 -13.76 14.71
N MET A 83 8.94 -14.85 15.49
CA MET A 83 7.69 -15.21 16.14
C MET A 83 7.29 -14.14 17.18
N PRO A 84 6.08 -13.58 17.13
CA PRO A 84 5.67 -12.46 17.99
C PRO A 84 5.43 -12.83 19.46
N LYS A 85 5.75 -14.07 19.87
CA LYS A 85 5.42 -14.66 21.17
C LYS A 85 5.96 -13.88 22.39
N LYS A 86 6.93 -12.96 22.24
CA LYS A 86 7.55 -12.22 23.36
C LYS A 86 7.51 -10.69 23.26
N HIS A 87 6.80 -10.10 22.28
CA HIS A 87 6.87 -8.65 22.02
C HIS A 87 5.53 -7.89 22.03
N TRP A 88 4.47 -8.47 22.58
CA TRP A 88 3.14 -7.85 22.68
C TRP A 88 3.12 -6.45 23.32
N ARG A 89 3.97 -6.21 24.34
CA ARG A 89 4.11 -4.88 24.96
C ARG A 89 4.68 -3.84 23.98
N LYS A 90 5.65 -4.23 23.15
CA LYS A 90 6.22 -3.35 22.12
C LYS A 90 5.22 -3.09 21.00
N LEU A 91 4.45 -4.11 20.60
CA LEU A 91 3.40 -3.98 19.61
C LEU A 91 2.29 -3.04 20.08
N GLY A 92 1.80 -3.20 21.31
CA GLY A 92 0.83 -2.28 21.92
C GLY A 92 1.37 -0.86 22.08
N GLY A 93 2.64 -0.71 22.48
CA GLY A 93 3.30 0.60 22.56
C GLY A 93 3.42 1.29 21.19
N GLY A 94 3.81 0.55 20.15
CA GLY A 94 3.86 1.06 18.77
C GLY A 94 2.49 1.46 18.25
N LEU A 95 1.45 0.66 18.52
CA LEU A 95 0.08 0.96 18.13
C LEU A 95 -0.43 2.25 18.80
N LEU A 96 -0.24 2.37 20.13
CA LEU A 96 -0.62 3.57 20.87
C LEU A 96 0.13 4.81 20.38
N LEU A 97 1.43 4.69 20.14
CA LEU A 97 2.24 5.79 19.63
C LEU A 97 1.77 6.23 18.24
N GLY A 98 1.46 5.26 17.35
CA GLY A 98 0.96 5.54 16.01
C GLY A 98 -0.42 6.22 15.99
N PHE A 99 -1.34 5.77 16.84
CA PHE A 99 -2.63 6.46 17.00
C PHE A 99 -2.44 7.84 17.62
N ALA A 100 -1.63 7.97 18.67
CA ALA A 100 -1.40 9.25 19.34
C ALA A 100 -0.78 10.29 18.39
N SER A 101 0.23 9.89 17.59
CA SER A 101 0.85 10.78 16.61
C SER A 101 -0.12 11.16 15.48
N SER A 102 -0.91 10.20 14.99
CA SER A 102 -1.93 10.45 13.95
C SER A 102 -3.01 11.41 14.44
N ILE A 103 -3.48 11.25 15.68
CA ILE A 103 -4.44 12.16 16.32
C ILE A 103 -3.83 13.55 16.47
N ALA A 104 -2.59 13.64 16.96
CA ALA A 104 -1.91 14.91 17.14
C ALA A 104 -1.83 15.69 15.82
N ILE A 105 -1.44 15.04 14.72
CA ILE A 105 -1.38 15.65 13.39
C ILE A 105 -2.79 16.02 12.89
N ALA A 106 -3.78 15.15 13.09
CA ALA A 106 -5.15 15.39 12.65
C ALA A 106 -5.82 16.57 13.39
N LEU A 107 -5.40 16.86 14.62
CA LEU A 107 -5.90 17.97 15.42
C LEU A 107 -5.39 19.34 14.95
N ILE A 108 -4.17 19.43 14.40
CA ILE A 108 -3.58 20.68 13.91
C ILE A 108 -4.54 21.45 12.98
N PRO A 109 -5.05 20.88 11.87
CA PRO A 109 -5.95 21.60 10.97
C PRO A 109 -7.29 21.94 11.62
N ILE A 110 -7.73 21.19 12.63
CA ILE A 110 -8.97 21.48 13.37
C ILE A 110 -8.76 22.71 14.27
N LEU A 111 -7.66 22.75 15.01
CA LEU A 111 -7.29 23.88 15.88
C LEU A 111 -7.05 25.17 15.09
N LEU A 112 -6.50 25.05 13.88
CA LEU A 112 -6.28 26.17 12.97
C LEU A 112 -7.55 26.61 12.22
N GLY A 113 -8.68 25.93 12.42
CA GLY A 113 -9.94 26.22 11.72
C GLY A 113 -9.92 25.87 10.23
N ALA A 114 -8.89 25.18 9.74
CA ALA A 114 -8.78 24.72 8.35
C ALA A 114 -9.63 23.47 8.07
N ARG A 115 -10.12 22.80 9.12
CA ARG A 115 -10.96 21.60 9.02
C ARG A 115 -12.00 21.56 10.12
N GLU A 116 -13.25 21.33 9.76
CA GLU A 116 -14.34 21.16 10.72
C GLU A 116 -14.39 19.74 11.30
N TRP A 117 -14.90 19.64 12.52
CA TRP A 117 -15.19 18.36 13.15
C TRP A 117 -16.39 17.71 12.45
N LYS A 118 -16.21 16.51 11.90
CA LYS A 118 -17.32 15.80 11.24
C LYS A 118 -18.32 15.28 12.28
N PRO A 119 -19.63 15.36 12.00
CA PRO A 119 -20.64 14.78 12.87
C PRO A 119 -20.47 13.25 13.00
N PRO A 120 -20.91 12.66 14.12
CA PRO A 120 -20.81 11.23 14.36
C PRO A 120 -21.48 10.47 13.21
N GLN A 121 -20.69 9.62 12.55
CA GLN A 121 -21.15 8.78 11.45
C GLN A 121 -22.03 7.65 12.00
N SER A 122 -22.90 7.11 11.15
CA SER A 122 -23.73 5.96 11.50
C SER A 122 -22.88 4.73 11.82
N LEU A 123 -23.40 3.80 12.63
CA LEU A 123 -22.70 2.54 12.94
C LEU A 123 -22.36 1.75 11.66
N THR A 124 -23.21 1.81 10.64
CA THR A 124 -23.01 1.15 9.34
C THR A 124 -21.85 1.75 8.54
N GLU A 125 -21.64 3.06 8.59
CA GLU A 125 -20.49 3.71 7.96
C GLU A 125 -19.18 3.36 8.69
N TRP A 126 -19.22 3.28 10.02
CA TRP A 126 -18.06 2.85 10.80
C TRP A 126 -17.64 1.42 10.49
N THR A 127 -18.58 0.50 10.35
CA THR A 127 -18.25 -0.90 10.04
C THR A 127 -17.67 -1.04 8.64
N THR A 128 -18.24 -0.36 7.65
CA THR A 128 -17.71 -0.38 6.26
C THR A 128 -16.31 0.22 6.18
N LEU A 129 -16.05 1.34 6.87
CA LEU A 129 -14.72 1.94 6.94
C LEU A 129 -13.70 1.01 7.62
N LEU A 130 -14.06 0.39 8.74
CA LEU A 130 -13.17 -0.52 9.45
C LEU A 130 -12.87 -1.78 8.64
N LEU A 131 -13.88 -2.36 7.98
CA LEU A 131 -13.70 -3.54 7.13
C LEU A 131 -12.84 -3.27 5.90
N GLY A 132 -12.80 -2.03 5.40
CA GLY A 132 -11.86 -1.64 4.34
C GLY A 132 -10.46 -1.30 4.86
N ALA A 133 -10.37 -0.51 5.92
CA ALA A 133 -9.12 0.04 6.41
C ALA A 133 -8.24 -1.00 7.13
N VAL A 134 -8.84 -1.86 7.97
CA VAL A 134 -8.06 -2.80 8.79
C VAL A 134 -7.33 -3.84 7.94
N PRO A 135 -7.98 -4.54 6.99
CA PRO A 135 -7.27 -5.49 6.14
C PRO A 135 -6.19 -4.82 5.30
N THR A 136 -6.48 -3.63 4.77
CA THR A 136 -5.50 -2.85 4.00
C THR A 136 -4.28 -2.50 4.86
N ALA A 137 -4.49 -2.00 6.09
CA ALA A 137 -3.41 -1.67 7.01
C ALA A 137 -2.57 -2.89 7.38
N ILE A 138 -3.19 -4.05 7.59
CA ILE A 138 -2.47 -5.31 7.85
C ILE A 138 -1.61 -5.68 6.64
N VAL A 139 -2.19 -5.70 5.43
CA VAL A 139 -1.46 -6.07 4.22
C VAL A 139 -0.28 -5.12 3.97
N VAL A 140 -0.52 -3.81 4.08
CA VAL A 140 0.54 -2.80 3.91
C VAL A 140 1.64 -2.97 4.96
N ALA A 141 1.30 -3.16 6.23
CA ALA A 141 2.28 -3.38 7.29
C ALA A 141 3.14 -4.63 7.02
N LEU A 142 2.55 -5.72 6.52
CA LEU A 142 3.30 -6.94 6.17
C LEU A 142 4.24 -6.71 4.98
N ILE A 143 3.80 -5.95 3.98
CA ILE A 143 4.64 -5.58 2.83
C ILE A 143 5.80 -4.70 3.28
N GLU A 144 5.52 -3.66 4.07
CA GLU A 144 6.53 -2.75 4.59
C GLU A 144 7.56 -3.48 5.46
N GLU A 145 7.11 -4.32 6.38
CA GLU A 145 8.01 -5.11 7.23
C GLU A 145 8.92 -6.03 6.39
N THR A 146 8.34 -6.69 5.38
CA THR A 146 9.09 -7.56 4.46
C THR A 146 10.11 -6.77 3.62
N LEU A 147 9.73 -5.59 3.14
CA LEU A 147 10.59 -4.74 2.32
C LEU A 147 11.72 -4.12 3.14
N PHE A 148 11.37 -3.48 4.25
CA PHE A 148 12.35 -2.78 5.10
C PHE A 148 13.24 -3.79 5.83
N ARG A 149 12.65 -4.71 6.59
CA ARG A 149 13.45 -5.65 7.40
C ARG A 149 14.11 -6.72 6.55
N GLY A 150 13.44 -7.24 5.53
CA GLY A 150 13.94 -8.32 4.69
C GLY A 150 14.93 -7.86 3.63
N PHE A 151 14.57 -6.87 2.79
CA PHE A 151 15.39 -6.50 1.62
C PHE A 151 16.36 -5.35 1.87
N LEU A 152 15.98 -4.35 2.68
CA LEU A 152 16.81 -3.17 2.90
C LEU A 152 17.81 -3.34 4.05
N PHE A 153 17.41 -3.99 5.13
CA PHE A 153 18.22 -4.15 6.35
C PHE A 153 18.70 -5.59 6.62
N GLY A 154 18.29 -6.56 5.79
CA GLY A 154 18.73 -7.96 5.84
C GLY A 154 20.14 -8.20 5.29
#